data_AF-A0A6N7PSQ3-F1
#
_entry.id   AF-A0A6N7PSQ3-F1
#
_cell.length_a   1.000
_cell.length_b   1.000
_cell.length_c   1.000
_cell.angle_alpha   90.00
_cell.angle_beta   90.00
_cell.angle_gamma   90.00
#
_symmetry.space_group_name_H-M   'P 1'
#
loop_
_entity.id
_entity.type
_entity.pdbx_description
1 polymer ?
#
loop_
_entity_poly.entity_id
_entity_poly.type
_entity_poly.pdbx_seq_one_letter_code
_entity_poly.pdbx_strand_id
1 'polypeptide(L)'
;MKGLRARVLLPIVLSIAGGVLLFNLIAFAFGQAPAAALRLAFEGTWGTPYGLGQVLFKATPLLFTGLAFEIALRAGLFNIGAEGQLALASLVGALVASRLPASLPMPIALPIALASAAAVGALVAFVPAILRARRGVHEIITAIMVNRIVDAVLPWTFSTVLGSASLRTADIAPGAALPRLDRVAPSLAGSAASFAFPLAVVTVFVGMALLERTRPGREIRWVGLRPEACRAEGIDVERRLLLAMLLSGAIAALAVSSTALGYKGYYELGLGAGAGWSGIAVAMLGRGKAIGIVLAAIFLGTLEQAGLVVNARVPKEAMDVLEATLIVLVAVASRVASRRVPVAKDEPESPNDKPVSTPASEEARS
;
A
#
# COMPACT_ATOMS: atom_id res chain seq x y z
N MET A 1 -29.76 -15.70 2.11
CA MET A 1 -28.34 -15.66 2.58
C MET A 1 -27.35 -16.53 1.78
N LYS A 2 -27.73 -17.72 1.25
CA LYS A 2 -26.81 -18.58 0.46
C LYS A 2 -26.28 -17.94 -0.83
N GLY A 3 -27.11 -17.17 -1.55
CA GLY A 3 -26.71 -16.49 -2.80
C GLY A 3 -25.69 -15.35 -2.63
N LEU A 4 -25.67 -14.68 -1.47
CA LEU A 4 -24.74 -13.56 -1.22
C LEU A 4 -23.32 -14.07 -0.92
N ARG A 5 -23.20 -15.19 -0.18
CA ARG A 5 -21.91 -15.85 0.10
C ARG A 5 -21.31 -16.43 -1.18
N ALA A 6 -22.10 -17.09 -2.03
CA ALA A 6 -21.63 -17.61 -3.31
C ALA A 6 -21.11 -16.49 -4.24
N ARG A 7 -21.77 -15.33 -4.28
CA ARG A 7 -21.37 -14.18 -5.13
C ARG A 7 -20.04 -13.53 -4.73
N VAL A 8 -19.65 -13.62 -3.45
CA VAL A 8 -18.37 -13.08 -2.95
C VAL A 8 -17.27 -14.14 -2.97
N LEU A 9 -17.59 -15.38 -2.62
CA LEU A 9 -16.61 -16.48 -2.58
C LEU A 9 -16.22 -16.97 -3.97
N LEU A 10 -17.15 -17.01 -4.93
CA LEU A 10 -16.88 -17.47 -6.29
C LEU A 10 -15.74 -16.71 -7.00
N PRO A 11 -15.71 -15.37 -7.07
CA PRO A 11 -14.61 -14.66 -7.72
C PRO A 11 -13.26 -14.86 -6.99
N ILE A 12 -13.27 -15.03 -5.67
CA ILE A 12 -12.05 -15.33 -4.90
C ILE A 12 -11.52 -16.71 -5.26
N VAL A 13 -12.39 -17.73 -5.24
CA VAL A 13 -12.02 -19.11 -5.58
C VAL A 13 -11.54 -19.19 -7.04
N LEU A 14 -12.22 -18.52 -7.98
CA LEU A 14 -11.81 -18.48 -9.38
C LEU A 14 -10.46 -17.78 -9.57
N SER A 15 -10.19 -16.72 -8.81
CA SER A 15 -8.90 -16.01 -8.90
C SER A 15 -7.76 -16.86 -8.33
N ILE A 16 -7.99 -17.55 -7.21
CA ILE A 16 -7.01 -18.48 -6.63
C ILE A 16 -6.76 -19.66 -7.57
N ALA A 17 -7.83 -20.26 -8.10
CA ALA A 17 -7.71 -21.37 -9.05
C ALA A 17 -6.98 -20.94 -10.33
N GLY A 18 -7.29 -19.75 -10.86
CA GLY A 18 -6.59 -19.16 -12.00
C GLY A 18 -5.11 -18.91 -11.71
N GLY A 19 -4.78 -18.45 -10.50
CA GLY A 19 -3.40 -18.27 -10.04
C GLY A 19 -2.62 -19.57 -9.95
N VAL A 20 -3.21 -20.60 -9.33
CA VAL A 20 -2.60 -21.93 -9.24
C VAL A 20 -2.40 -22.54 -10.62
N LEU A 21 -3.38 -22.38 -11.52
CA LEU A 21 -3.28 -22.84 -12.90
C LEU A 21 -2.13 -22.14 -13.64
N LEU A 22 -2.05 -20.81 -13.53
CA LEU A 22 -1.01 -20.02 -14.18
C LEU A 22 0.38 -20.33 -13.61
N PHE A 23 0.50 -20.47 -12.29
CA PHE A 23 1.73 -20.90 -11.63
C PHE A 23 2.19 -22.27 -12.16
N ASN A 24 1.27 -23.24 -12.25
CA ASN A 24 1.57 -24.56 -12.77
C ASN A 24 1.99 -24.53 -14.25
N LEU A 25 1.35 -23.68 -15.06
CA LEU A 25 1.69 -23.51 -16.47
C LEU A 25 3.10 -22.92 -16.63
N ILE A 26 3.44 -21.91 -15.81
CA ILE A 26 4.78 -21.31 -15.79
C ILE A 26 5.82 -22.36 -15.36
N ALA A 27 5.57 -23.07 -14.25
CA ALA A 27 6.47 -24.12 -13.78
C ALA A 27 6.72 -25.18 -14.87
N PHE A 28 5.65 -25.60 -15.55
CA PHE A 28 5.75 -26.56 -16.66
C PHE A 28 6.55 -26.00 -17.85
N ALA A 29 6.34 -24.74 -18.23
CA ALA A 29 7.07 -24.09 -19.31
C ALA A 29 8.59 -24.02 -19.07
N PHE A 30 9.01 -23.97 -17.80
CA PHE A 30 10.42 -24.02 -17.40
C PHE A 30 10.92 -25.45 -17.07
N GLY A 31 10.19 -26.49 -17.49
CA GLY A 31 10.59 -27.88 -17.32
C GLY A 31 10.49 -28.41 -15.88
N GLN A 32 9.79 -27.70 -14.99
CA GLN A 32 9.56 -28.13 -13.61
C GLN A 32 8.24 -28.89 -13.49
N ALA A 33 8.25 -29.97 -12.71
CA ALA A 33 7.03 -30.65 -12.33
C ALA A 33 6.14 -29.69 -11.50
N PRO A 34 4.90 -29.38 -11.92
CA PRO A 34 4.06 -28.39 -11.25
C PRO A 34 3.82 -28.70 -9.76
N ALA A 35 3.60 -29.97 -9.44
CA ALA A 35 3.43 -30.43 -8.06
C ALA A 35 4.68 -30.18 -7.18
N ALA A 36 5.89 -30.36 -7.75
CA ALA A 36 7.13 -30.11 -7.04
C ALA A 36 7.35 -28.60 -6.80
N ALA A 37 7.06 -27.76 -7.80
CA ALA A 37 7.14 -26.31 -7.67
C ALA A 37 6.14 -25.79 -6.62
N LEU A 38 4.91 -26.30 -6.62
CA LEU A 38 3.87 -25.91 -5.66
C LEU A 38 4.23 -26.35 -4.23
N ARG A 39 4.75 -27.57 -4.07
CA ARG A 39 5.22 -28.08 -2.79
C ARG A 39 6.36 -27.23 -2.23
N LEU A 40 7.34 -26.89 -3.07
CA LEU A 40 8.48 -26.06 -2.69
C LEU A 40 8.03 -24.64 -2.30
N ALA A 41 7.10 -24.04 -3.07
CA ALA A 41 6.48 -22.77 -2.73
C ALA A 41 5.73 -22.83 -1.39
N PHE A 42 4.98 -23.91 -1.14
CA PHE A 42 4.24 -24.09 0.10
C PHE A 42 5.17 -24.27 1.30
N GLU A 43 6.18 -25.14 1.22
CA GLU A 43 7.17 -25.37 2.29
C GLU A 43 7.95 -24.09 2.65
N GLY A 44 8.29 -23.28 1.65
CA GLY A 44 8.98 -21.99 1.84
C GLY A 44 8.09 -20.82 2.27
N THR A 45 6.77 -21.03 2.35
CA THR A 45 5.77 -20.05 2.82
C THR A 45 5.02 -20.59 4.02
N TRP A 46 3.85 -21.18 3.83
CA TRP A 46 2.93 -21.58 4.91
C TRP A 46 3.25 -22.93 5.55
N GLY A 47 4.11 -23.74 4.93
CA GLY A 47 4.45 -25.08 5.38
C GLY A 47 5.45 -25.13 6.55
N THR A 48 6.16 -24.03 6.83
CA THR A 48 7.11 -23.93 7.94
C THR A 48 6.93 -22.64 8.74
N PRO A 49 7.20 -22.64 10.06
CA PRO A 49 7.20 -21.41 10.85
C PRO A 49 8.16 -20.35 10.30
N TYR A 50 9.35 -20.75 9.83
CA TYR A 50 10.30 -19.84 9.19
C TYR A 50 9.68 -19.18 7.94
N GLY A 51 9.08 -19.98 7.05
CA GLY A 51 8.42 -19.48 5.86
C GLY A 51 7.28 -18.52 6.19
N LEU A 52 6.48 -18.82 7.21
CA LEU A 52 5.41 -17.94 7.68
C LEU A 52 6.00 -16.60 8.13
N GLY A 53 7.09 -16.61 8.89
CA GLY A 53 7.80 -15.39 9.26
C GLY A 53 8.30 -14.59 8.05
N GLN A 54 8.79 -15.25 7.01
CA GLN A 54 9.19 -14.55 5.77
C GLN A 54 7.98 -13.92 5.06
N VAL A 55 6.84 -14.61 4.99
CA VAL A 55 5.60 -14.05 4.45
C VAL A 55 5.17 -12.80 5.23
N LEU A 56 5.20 -12.85 6.56
CA LEU A 56 4.86 -11.69 7.40
C LEU A 56 5.83 -10.52 7.20
N PHE A 57 7.13 -10.82 7.08
CA PHE A 57 8.15 -9.81 6.77
C PHE A 57 7.87 -9.12 5.44
N LYS A 58 7.60 -9.88 4.36
CA LYS A 58 7.27 -9.35 3.03
C LYS A 58 5.95 -8.58 3.00
N ALA A 59 4.94 -9.04 3.74
CA ALA A 59 3.65 -8.36 3.85
C ALA A 59 3.73 -7.02 4.59
N THR A 60 4.71 -6.82 5.47
CA THR A 60 4.80 -5.63 6.32
C THR A 60 4.95 -4.30 5.55
N PRO A 61 5.93 -4.12 4.64
CA PRO A 61 6.04 -2.90 3.85
C PRO A 61 4.83 -2.70 2.92
N LEU A 62 4.21 -3.79 2.47
CA LEU A 62 3.00 -3.80 1.63
C LEU A 62 1.76 -3.29 2.37
N LEU A 63 1.65 -3.55 3.68
CA LEU A 63 0.58 -3.01 4.52
C LEU A 63 0.65 -1.48 4.62
N PHE A 64 1.84 -0.94 4.85
CA PHE A 64 2.07 0.49 4.95
C PHE A 64 1.81 1.19 3.60
N THR A 65 2.42 0.71 2.54
CA THR A 65 2.25 1.29 1.19
C THR A 65 0.83 1.10 0.65
N GLY A 66 0.17 -0.02 0.95
CA GLY A 66 -1.25 -0.25 0.62
C GLY A 66 -2.19 0.71 1.34
N LEU A 67 -2.01 0.93 2.64
CA LEU A 67 -2.77 1.94 3.37
C LEU A 67 -2.49 3.35 2.86
N ALA A 68 -1.22 3.67 2.62
CA ALA A 68 -0.82 4.96 2.07
C ALA A 68 -1.54 5.23 0.75
N PHE A 69 -1.57 4.25 -0.15
CA PHE A 69 -2.24 4.38 -1.42
C PHE A 69 -3.77 4.50 -1.27
N GLU A 70 -4.39 3.71 -0.38
CA GLU A 70 -5.81 3.79 -0.07
C GLU A 70 -6.21 5.20 0.43
N ILE A 71 -5.42 5.83 1.28
CA ILE A 71 -5.68 7.19 1.77
C ILE A 71 -5.65 8.20 0.62
N ALA A 72 -4.67 8.10 -0.28
CA ALA A 72 -4.57 8.97 -1.45
C ALA A 72 -5.76 8.76 -2.41
N LEU A 73 -6.14 7.51 -2.68
CA LEU A 73 -7.28 7.17 -3.54
C LEU A 73 -8.58 7.81 -3.02
N ARG A 74 -8.73 7.89 -1.70
CA ARG A 74 -9.92 8.45 -1.06
C ARG A 74 -10.03 9.96 -1.21
N ALA A 75 -8.90 10.64 -1.42
CA ALA A 75 -8.84 12.04 -1.84
C ALA A 75 -9.03 12.23 -3.36
N GLY A 76 -9.23 11.16 -4.13
CA GLY A 76 -9.24 11.21 -5.60
C GLY A 76 -7.85 11.39 -6.20
N LEU A 77 -6.80 11.01 -5.48
CA LEU A 77 -5.40 11.13 -5.89
C LEU A 77 -4.78 9.75 -6.09
N PHE A 78 -3.76 9.68 -6.95
CA PHE A 78 -3.03 8.43 -7.22
C PHE A 78 -1.56 8.58 -6.82
N ASN A 79 -1.19 8.15 -5.60
CA ASN A 79 0.15 8.35 -5.04
C ASN A 79 1.17 7.31 -5.57
N ILE A 80 1.59 7.46 -6.83
CA ILE A 80 2.71 6.70 -7.41
C ILE A 80 4.05 7.02 -6.71
N GLY A 81 4.10 8.17 -6.03
CA GLY A 81 5.29 8.65 -5.31
C GLY A 81 5.64 7.82 -4.07
N ALA A 82 4.78 6.90 -3.64
CA ALA A 82 5.01 6.05 -2.47
C ALA A 82 6.35 5.31 -2.54
N GLU A 83 6.79 4.92 -3.74
CA GLU A 83 8.10 4.29 -3.96
C GLU A 83 9.26 5.20 -3.54
N GLY A 84 9.33 6.42 -4.08
CA GLY A 84 10.39 7.38 -3.73
C GLY A 84 10.26 7.90 -2.30
N GLN A 85 9.03 8.07 -1.81
CA GLN A 85 8.75 8.45 -0.41
C GLN A 85 9.31 7.42 0.57
N LEU A 86 9.06 6.13 0.32
CA LEU A 86 9.60 5.02 1.11
C LEU A 86 11.12 4.97 1.00
N ALA A 87 11.68 5.05 -0.21
CA ALA A 87 13.10 4.87 -0.44
C ALA A 87 13.95 5.96 0.24
N LEU A 88 13.61 7.25 0.04
CA LEU A 88 14.34 8.34 0.69
C LEU A 88 14.12 8.35 2.21
N ALA A 89 12.89 8.11 2.67
CA ALA A 89 12.60 8.06 4.10
C ALA A 89 13.30 6.89 4.80
N SER A 90 13.48 5.76 4.12
CA SER A 90 14.21 4.61 4.67
C SER A 90 15.69 4.92 4.89
N LEU A 91 16.33 5.59 3.93
CA LEU A 91 17.69 6.08 4.08
C LEU A 91 17.80 7.06 5.27
N VAL A 92 16.97 8.10 5.29
CA VAL A 92 17.05 9.14 6.33
C VAL A 92 16.69 8.58 7.70
N GLY A 93 15.65 7.75 7.81
CA GLY A 93 15.25 7.11 9.06
C GLY A 93 16.35 6.23 9.64
N ALA A 94 17.04 5.45 8.80
CA ALA A 94 18.18 4.65 9.22
C ALA A 94 19.40 5.53 9.58
N LEU A 95 19.67 6.60 8.85
CA LEU A 95 20.74 7.55 9.17
C LEU A 95 20.49 8.21 10.53
N VAL A 96 19.29 8.70 10.79
CA VAL A 96 18.90 9.26 12.10
C VAL A 96 19.08 8.20 13.17
N ALA A 97 18.55 6.99 12.97
CA ALA A 97 18.69 5.88 13.92
C ALA A 97 20.16 5.50 14.22
N SER A 98 21.06 5.58 13.23
CA SER A 98 22.50 5.32 13.40
C SER A 98 23.26 6.42 14.14
N ARG A 99 22.70 7.64 14.18
CA ARG A 99 23.33 8.80 14.85
C ARG A 99 22.80 9.05 16.25
N LEU A 100 21.79 8.31 16.69
CA LEU A 100 21.28 8.40 18.06
C LEU A 100 22.29 7.85 19.08
N PRO A 101 22.35 8.40 20.30
CA PRO A 101 23.17 7.84 21.36
C PRO A 101 22.83 6.37 21.66
N ALA A 102 23.83 5.51 21.81
CA ALA A 102 23.60 4.09 22.09
C ALA A 102 22.90 3.84 23.45
N SER A 103 23.01 4.78 24.39
CA SER A 103 22.35 4.74 25.69
C SER A 103 20.86 5.10 25.66
N LEU A 104 20.35 5.60 24.52
CA LEU A 104 18.97 6.05 24.42
C LEU A 104 18.02 4.83 24.42
N PRO A 105 17.02 4.77 25.32
CA PRO A 105 16.14 3.61 25.42
C PRO A 105 15.16 3.55 24.24
N MET A 106 14.69 2.34 23.93
CA MET A 106 13.83 2.08 22.78
C MET A 106 12.56 2.93 22.69
N PRO A 107 11.82 3.18 23.78
CA PRO A 107 10.62 4.01 23.73
C PRO A 107 10.86 5.46 23.27
N ILE A 108 12.11 5.90 23.20
CA ILE A 108 12.48 7.24 22.72
C ILE A 108 13.16 7.15 21.36
N ALA A 109 14.17 6.29 21.22
CA ALA A 109 14.97 6.19 20.01
C ALA A 109 14.15 5.76 18.79
N LEU A 110 13.27 4.77 18.97
CA LEU A 110 12.46 4.24 17.89
C LEU A 110 11.42 5.26 17.38
N PRO A 111 10.62 5.93 18.22
CA PRO A 111 9.73 7.00 17.74
C PRO A 111 10.47 8.13 17.02
N ILE A 112 11.67 8.51 17.44
CA ILE A 112 12.46 9.53 16.74
C ILE A 112 12.84 9.05 15.33
N ALA A 113 13.33 7.81 15.20
CA ALA A 113 13.65 7.22 13.91
C ALA A 113 12.42 7.14 12.99
N LEU A 114 11.29 6.64 13.50
CA LEU A 114 10.05 6.54 12.72
C LEU A 114 9.45 7.90 12.36
N ALA A 115 9.49 8.87 13.29
CA ALA A 115 8.99 10.22 13.05
C ALA A 115 9.83 10.96 12.01
N SER A 116 11.17 10.79 12.04
CA SER A 116 12.05 11.36 11.02
C SER A 116 11.78 10.77 9.64
N ALA A 117 11.61 9.44 9.54
CA ALA A 117 11.21 8.79 8.29
C ALA A 117 9.84 9.29 7.80
N ALA A 118 8.83 9.32 8.67
CA ALA A 118 7.50 9.82 8.34
C ALA A 118 7.52 11.28 7.86
N ALA A 119 8.31 12.14 8.49
CA ALA A 119 8.48 13.53 8.09
C ALA A 119 9.10 13.65 6.69
N VAL A 120 10.12 12.85 6.38
CA VAL A 120 10.73 12.81 5.05
C VAL A 120 9.76 12.27 4.00
N GLY A 121 9.04 11.19 4.30
CA GLY A 121 8.01 10.65 3.41
C GLY A 121 6.92 11.68 3.10
N ALA A 122 6.45 12.40 4.12
CA ALA A 122 5.52 13.51 3.95
C ALA A 122 6.14 14.65 3.12
N LEU A 123 7.39 15.02 3.36
CA LEU A 123 8.08 16.07 2.61
C LEU A 123 8.24 15.72 1.12
N VAL A 124 8.55 14.46 0.80
CA VAL A 124 8.61 14.00 -0.59
C VAL A 124 7.22 14.02 -1.22
N ALA A 125 6.18 13.61 -0.48
CA ALA A 125 4.80 13.68 -0.95
C ALA A 125 4.27 15.12 -1.08
N PHE A 126 4.84 16.07 -0.35
CA PHE A 126 4.43 17.47 -0.39
C PHE A 126 4.60 18.07 -1.79
N VAL A 127 5.66 17.72 -2.51
CA VAL A 127 5.97 18.28 -3.84
C VAL A 127 4.87 17.98 -4.86
N PRO A 128 4.49 16.72 -5.15
CA PRO A 128 3.37 16.45 -6.05
C PRO A 128 2.04 16.97 -5.48
N ALA A 129 1.85 16.94 -4.16
CA ALA A 129 0.62 17.38 -3.52
C ALA A 129 0.36 18.88 -3.66
N ILE A 130 1.38 19.73 -3.46
CA ILE A 130 1.24 21.20 -3.57
C ILE A 130 1.05 21.63 -5.01
N LEU A 131 1.72 20.97 -5.95
CA LEU A 131 1.55 21.23 -7.38
C LEU A 131 0.14 20.84 -7.85
N ARG A 132 -0.37 19.70 -7.36
CA ARG A 132 -1.74 19.28 -7.63
C ARG A 132 -2.75 20.23 -7.01
N ALA A 133 -2.60 20.55 -5.73
CA ALA A 133 -3.56 21.37 -5.00
C ALA A 133 -3.62 22.81 -5.52
N ARG A 134 -2.48 23.45 -5.78
CA ARG A 134 -2.45 24.88 -6.15
C ARG A 134 -2.46 25.16 -7.64
N ARG A 135 -1.93 24.25 -8.45
CA ARG A 135 -1.72 24.47 -9.89
C ARG A 135 -2.46 23.47 -10.78
N GLY A 136 -3.20 22.53 -10.20
CA GLY A 136 -3.94 21.52 -10.97
C GLY A 136 -3.06 20.52 -11.73
N VAL A 137 -1.73 20.55 -11.51
CA VAL A 137 -0.80 19.67 -12.21
C VAL A 137 -1.11 18.22 -11.85
N HIS A 138 -1.08 17.32 -12.85
CA HIS A 138 -1.39 15.92 -12.64
C HIS A 138 -0.38 15.28 -11.69
N GLU A 139 -0.86 14.77 -10.55
CA GLU A 139 -0.03 14.27 -9.45
C GLU A 139 0.77 13.01 -9.83
N ILE A 140 0.25 12.22 -10.76
CA ILE A 140 0.94 11.04 -11.31
C ILE A 140 2.27 11.44 -11.97
N ILE A 141 2.23 12.45 -12.85
CA ILE A 141 3.42 12.88 -13.61
C ILE A 141 4.46 13.46 -12.66
N THR A 142 4.05 14.35 -11.76
CA THR A 142 4.97 14.97 -10.80
C THR A 142 5.53 13.95 -9.82
N ALA A 143 4.74 12.99 -9.35
CA ALA A 143 5.23 11.91 -8.49
C ALA A 143 6.24 11.00 -9.19
N ILE A 144 6.02 10.66 -10.47
CA ILE A 144 7.01 9.90 -11.26
C ILE A 144 8.32 10.67 -11.40
N MET A 145 8.25 11.97 -11.68
CA MET A 145 9.46 12.82 -11.76
C MET A 145 10.19 12.89 -10.42
N VAL A 146 9.45 13.04 -9.31
CA VAL A 146 10.04 13.05 -7.96
C VAL A 146 10.69 11.70 -7.62
N ASN A 147 10.09 10.57 -8.02
CA ASN A 147 10.74 9.27 -7.87
C ASN A 147 12.07 9.20 -8.62
N ARG A 148 12.16 9.72 -9.85
CA ARG A 148 13.43 9.79 -10.59
C ARG A 148 14.47 10.66 -9.90
N ILE A 149 14.05 11.76 -9.27
CA ILE A 149 14.95 12.59 -8.46
C ILE A 149 15.47 11.78 -7.27
N VAL A 150 14.60 11.05 -6.56
CA VAL A 150 15.02 10.17 -5.45
C VAL A 150 15.99 9.09 -5.92
N ASP A 151 15.71 8.44 -7.05
CA ASP A 151 16.58 7.41 -7.65
C ASP A 151 18.00 7.93 -7.93
N ALA A 152 18.14 9.22 -8.28
CA ALA A 152 19.44 9.86 -8.47
C ALA A 152 20.08 10.32 -7.15
N VAL A 153 19.28 10.82 -6.21
CA VAL A 153 19.76 11.34 -4.91
C VAL A 153 20.30 10.23 -4.01
N LEU A 154 19.69 9.04 -4.02
CA LEU A 154 20.12 7.93 -3.17
C LEU A 154 21.58 7.49 -3.43
N PRO A 155 21.99 7.09 -4.65
CA PRO A 155 23.38 6.72 -4.93
C PRO A 155 24.34 7.90 -4.78
N TRP A 156 23.94 9.12 -5.18
CA TRP A 156 24.74 10.33 -4.97
C TRP A 156 25.04 10.57 -3.48
N THR A 157 24.06 10.36 -2.61
CA THR A 157 24.25 10.48 -1.16
C THR A 157 25.30 9.50 -0.65
N PHE A 158 25.29 8.26 -1.15
CA PHE A 158 26.31 7.27 -0.77
C PHE A 158 27.70 7.62 -1.30
N SER A 159 27.82 8.02 -2.57
CA SER A 159 29.11 8.31 -3.18
C SER A 159 29.76 9.59 -2.65
N THR A 160 28.95 10.62 -2.36
CA THR A 160 29.46 11.98 -2.13
C THR A 160 29.29 12.45 -0.68
N VAL A 161 28.20 12.07 0.00
CA VAL A 161 27.91 12.55 1.36
C VAL A 161 28.40 11.56 2.41
N LEU A 162 28.11 10.27 2.22
CA LEU A 162 28.49 9.22 3.16
C LEU A 162 29.87 8.63 2.87
N GLY A 163 30.36 8.76 1.63
CA GLY A 163 31.63 8.15 1.20
C GLY A 163 31.67 6.63 1.35
N SER A 164 30.51 5.96 1.27
CA SER A 164 30.37 4.53 1.58
C SER A 164 30.45 3.69 0.31
N ALA A 165 31.56 2.97 0.14
CA ALA A 165 31.75 2.04 -0.98
C ALA A 165 30.78 0.85 -0.94
N SER A 166 30.24 0.51 0.24
CA SER A 166 29.32 -0.61 0.43
C SER A 166 27.85 -0.25 0.17
N LEU A 167 27.54 1.01 -0.19
CA LEU A 167 26.18 1.51 -0.40
C LEU A 167 25.23 1.21 0.78
N ARG A 168 25.80 1.21 1.98
CA ARG A 168 25.16 0.89 3.26
C ARG A 168 25.45 1.98 4.30
N THR A 169 24.48 2.24 5.18
CA THR A 169 24.64 3.14 6.34
C THR A 169 25.41 2.46 7.47
N ALA A 170 25.84 3.25 8.46
CA ALA A 170 26.25 2.70 9.74
C ALA A 170 25.10 1.94 10.42
N ASP A 171 25.46 1.06 11.34
CA ASP A 171 24.48 0.28 12.10
C ASP A 171 23.66 1.21 13.02
N ILE A 172 22.38 0.90 13.18
CA ILE A 172 21.47 1.69 14.01
C ILE A 172 21.78 1.54 15.50
N ALA A 173 21.46 2.55 16.29
CA ALA A 173 21.54 2.44 17.74
C ALA A 173 20.65 1.28 18.24
N PRO A 174 21.07 0.51 19.26
CA PRO A 174 20.29 -0.62 19.78
C PRO A 174 18.86 -0.24 20.23
N GLY A 175 18.68 0.97 20.75
CA GLY A 175 17.36 1.51 21.10
C GLY A 175 16.46 1.76 19.88
N ALA A 176 17.01 2.03 18.70
CA ALA A 176 16.23 2.24 17.49
C ALA A 176 15.84 0.93 16.78
N ALA A 177 16.39 -0.22 17.20
CA ALA A 177 16.10 -1.52 16.62
C ALA A 177 14.76 -2.07 17.11
N LEU A 178 13.91 -2.48 16.17
CA LEU A 178 12.66 -3.14 16.47
C LEU A 178 12.91 -4.62 16.78
N PRO A 179 12.35 -5.18 17.88
CA PRO A 179 12.51 -6.60 18.17
C PRO A 179 11.96 -7.50 17.06
N ARG A 180 12.63 -8.64 16.85
CA ARG A 180 12.11 -9.73 16.01
C ARG A 180 10.97 -10.47 16.70
N LEU A 181 10.09 -11.12 15.92
CA LEU A 181 8.94 -11.86 16.48
C LEU A 181 9.35 -13.16 17.17
N ASP A 182 10.55 -13.68 16.90
CA ASP A 182 11.12 -14.86 17.54
C ASP A 182 11.22 -14.73 19.07
N ARG A 183 11.29 -13.50 19.61
CA ARG A 183 11.25 -13.24 21.06
C ARG A 183 9.96 -13.68 21.75
N VAL A 184 8.83 -13.69 21.03
CA VAL A 184 7.53 -14.10 21.57
C VAL A 184 7.07 -15.43 20.96
N ALA A 185 7.50 -15.73 19.74
CA ALA A 185 7.24 -16.99 19.07
C ALA A 185 8.57 -17.64 18.64
N PRO A 186 9.23 -18.41 19.53
CA PRO A 186 10.52 -19.04 19.22
C PRO A 186 10.52 -19.93 17.98
N SER A 187 9.35 -20.44 17.58
CA SER A 187 9.17 -21.19 16.33
C SER A 187 9.52 -20.37 15.08
N LEU A 188 9.43 -19.04 15.12
CA LEU A 188 9.79 -18.12 14.03
C LEU A 188 11.30 -17.79 14.00
N ALA A 189 12.13 -18.46 14.78
CA ALA A 189 13.56 -18.20 14.87
C ALA A 189 14.22 -18.17 13.47
N GLY A 190 15.09 -17.19 13.26
CA GLY A 190 15.77 -16.97 11.98
C GLY A 190 14.95 -16.24 10.92
N SER A 191 13.63 -16.11 11.07
CA SER A 191 12.78 -15.39 10.11
C SER A 191 12.91 -13.87 10.23
N ALA A 192 12.85 -13.14 9.11
CA ALA A 192 13.01 -11.69 9.10
C ALA A 192 11.83 -10.92 9.75
N ALA A 193 10.82 -11.63 10.25
CA ALA A 193 9.66 -11.03 10.87
C ALA A 193 10.00 -10.30 12.17
N SER A 194 9.46 -9.09 12.30
CA SER A 194 9.63 -8.25 13.48
C SER A 194 8.30 -7.71 13.97
N PHE A 195 8.33 -7.02 15.11
CA PHE A 195 7.17 -6.31 15.64
C PHE A 195 6.64 -5.20 14.69
N ALA A 196 7.29 -4.99 13.54
CA ALA A 196 6.84 -4.11 12.49
C ALA A 196 5.55 -4.64 11.84
N PHE A 197 5.34 -5.96 11.79
CA PHE A 197 4.11 -6.53 11.25
C PHE A 197 2.89 -6.17 12.11
N PRO A 198 2.87 -6.44 13.44
CA PRO A 198 1.81 -5.93 14.31
C PRO A 198 1.62 -4.43 14.24
N LEU A 199 2.72 -3.65 14.21
CA LEU A 199 2.65 -2.20 14.05
C LEU A 199 1.93 -1.82 12.75
N ALA A 200 2.28 -2.43 11.62
CA ALA A 200 1.65 -2.17 10.32
C ALA A 200 0.16 -2.52 10.33
N VAL A 201 -0.22 -3.65 10.92
CA VAL A 201 -1.62 -4.05 11.07
C VAL A 201 -2.38 -3.00 11.89
N VAL A 202 -1.85 -2.59 13.04
CA VAL A 202 -2.45 -1.53 13.87
C VAL A 202 -2.56 -0.23 13.07
N THR A 203 -1.52 0.17 12.34
CA THR A 203 -1.53 1.37 11.49
C THR A 203 -2.64 1.30 10.43
N VAL A 204 -2.87 0.15 9.78
CA VAL A 204 -3.96 -0.04 8.82
C VAL A 204 -5.32 0.16 9.47
N PHE A 205 -5.59 -0.49 10.60
CA PHE A 205 -6.87 -0.34 11.29
C PHE A 205 -7.09 1.08 11.81
N VAL A 206 -6.08 1.69 12.42
CA VAL A 206 -6.14 3.06 12.92
C VAL A 206 -6.30 4.05 11.78
N GLY A 207 -5.50 3.95 10.72
CA GLY A 207 -5.55 4.85 9.56
C GLY A 207 -6.91 4.80 8.85
N MET A 208 -7.46 3.60 8.65
CA MET A 208 -8.80 3.43 8.09
C MET A 208 -9.89 3.97 9.03
N ALA A 209 -9.79 3.70 10.34
CA ALA A 209 -10.74 4.24 11.31
C ALA A 209 -10.70 5.78 11.36
N LEU A 210 -9.52 6.38 11.29
CA LEU A 210 -9.35 7.83 11.22
C LEU A 210 -9.99 8.39 9.95
N LEU A 211 -9.78 7.74 8.81
CA LEU A 211 -10.36 8.15 7.53
C LEU A 211 -11.90 8.06 7.53
N GLU A 212 -12.47 7.05 8.18
CA GLU A 212 -13.91 6.82 8.19
C GLU A 212 -14.66 7.63 9.26
N ARG A 213 -14.04 7.84 10.43
CA ARG A 213 -14.74 8.37 11.61
C ARG A 213 -14.43 9.82 11.92
N THR A 214 -13.28 10.35 11.48
CA THR A 214 -12.90 11.73 11.80
C THR A 214 -13.42 12.73 10.77
N ARG A 215 -13.62 13.99 11.20
CA ARG A 215 -13.97 15.11 10.31
C ARG A 215 -13.00 15.26 9.13
N PRO A 216 -11.66 15.40 9.34
CA PRO A 216 -10.73 15.50 8.21
C PRO A 216 -10.78 14.28 7.28
N GLY A 217 -10.96 13.07 7.82
CA GLY A 217 -11.09 11.85 7.03
C GLY A 217 -12.33 11.82 6.14
N ARG A 218 -13.49 12.19 6.68
CA ARG A 218 -14.74 12.29 5.90
C ARG A 218 -14.65 13.36 4.82
N GLU A 219 -14.08 14.52 5.14
CA GLU A 219 -13.89 15.60 4.17
C GLU A 219 -12.93 15.17 3.04
N ILE A 220 -11.83 14.46 3.33
CA ILE A 220 -10.96 13.86 2.31
C ILE A 220 -11.78 13.00 1.33
N ARG A 221 -12.66 12.14 1.85
CA ARG A 221 -13.50 11.26 1.03
C ARG A 221 -14.49 12.02 0.16
N TRP A 222 -15.11 13.07 0.71
CA TRP A 222 -16.05 13.90 -0.04
C TRP A 222 -15.34 14.67 -1.16
N VAL A 223 -14.17 15.23 -0.85
CA VAL A 223 -13.32 15.93 -1.83
C VAL A 223 -12.96 14.99 -2.99
N GLY A 224 -12.62 13.73 -2.71
CA GLY A 224 -12.34 12.74 -3.75
C GLY A 224 -13.53 12.37 -4.64
N LEU A 225 -14.76 12.53 -4.15
CA LEU A 225 -15.98 12.25 -4.93
C LEU A 225 -16.43 13.45 -5.76
N ARG A 226 -16.52 14.63 -5.13
CA ARG A 226 -17.05 15.86 -5.72
C ARG A 226 -16.36 17.10 -5.10
N PRO A 227 -15.20 17.51 -5.62
CA PRO A 227 -14.46 18.65 -5.07
C PRO A 227 -15.23 19.97 -5.23
N GLU A 228 -15.97 20.17 -6.33
CA GLU A 228 -16.76 21.38 -6.57
C GLU A 228 -17.87 21.59 -5.53
N ALA A 229 -18.61 20.51 -5.22
CA ALA A 229 -19.63 20.55 -4.16
C ALA A 229 -19.01 20.84 -2.79
N CYS A 230 -17.83 20.28 -2.52
CA CYS A 230 -17.11 20.57 -1.27
C CYS A 230 -16.71 22.05 -1.15
N ARG A 231 -16.28 22.69 -2.26
CA ARG A 231 -15.98 24.13 -2.26
C ARG A 231 -17.21 24.98 -1.99
N ALA A 232 -18.36 24.62 -2.56
CA ALA A 232 -19.63 25.30 -2.33
C ALA A 232 -20.04 25.25 -0.84
N GLU A 233 -19.75 24.13 -0.17
CA GLU A 233 -19.98 23.92 1.27
C GLU A 233 -18.86 24.49 2.18
N GLY A 234 -17.93 25.28 1.62
CA GLY A 234 -16.86 25.93 2.39
C GLY A 234 -15.74 25.00 2.86
N ILE A 235 -15.64 23.78 2.32
CA ILE A 235 -14.53 22.87 2.60
C ILE A 235 -13.32 23.27 1.75
N ASP A 236 -12.18 23.50 2.42
CA ASP A 236 -10.90 23.76 1.78
C ASP A 236 -10.36 22.47 1.10
N VAL A 237 -10.66 22.33 -0.19
CA VAL A 237 -10.28 21.18 -1.02
C VAL A 237 -8.77 21.02 -1.04
N GLU A 238 -8.05 22.11 -1.28
CA GLU A 238 -6.61 22.14 -1.47
C GLU A 238 -5.89 21.64 -0.21
N ARG A 239 -6.33 22.08 0.97
CA ARG A 239 -5.81 21.60 2.25
C ARG A 239 -6.11 20.13 2.50
N ARG A 240 -7.26 19.61 2.06
CA ARG A 240 -7.60 18.19 2.20
C ARG A 240 -6.80 17.30 1.25
N LEU A 241 -6.57 17.74 0.02
CA LEU A 241 -5.68 17.07 -0.93
C LEU A 241 -4.24 17.00 -0.38
N LEU A 242 -3.73 18.13 0.14
CA LEU A 242 -2.43 18.21 0.78
C LEU A 242 -2.34 17.25 1.97
N LEU A 243 -3.30 17.31 2.90
CA LEU A 243 -3.32 16.46 4.08
C LEU A 243 -3.31 14.97 3.71
N ALA A 244 -4.13 14.56 2.73
CA ALA A 244 -4.20 13.16 2.30
C ALA A 244 -2.86 12.67 1.73
N MET A 245 -2.19 13.45 0.88
CA MET A 245 -0.89 13.05 0.32
C MET A 245 0.22 13.05 1.36
N LEU A 246 0.26 14.04 2.26
CA LEU A 246 1.25 14.06 3.34
C LEU A 246 1.10 12.86 4.27
N LEU A 247 -0.14 12.51 4.66
CA LEU A 247 -0.42 11.32 5.46
C LEU A 247 -0.04 10.04 4.70
N SER A 248 -0.35 9.97 3.41
CA SER A 248 0.04 8.85 2.55
C SER A 248 1.57 8.66 2.55
N GLY A 249 2.34 9.70 2.29
CA GLY A 249 3.80 9.63 2.30
C GLY A 249 4.40 9.30 3.66
N ALA A 250 3.84 9.88 4.73
CA ALA A 250 4.25 9.55 6.09
C ALA A 250 4.03 8.06 6.42
N ILE A 251 2.88 7.50 6.03
CA ILE A 251 2.54 6.09 6.27
C ILE A 251 3.41 5.17 5.41
N ALA A 252 3.63 5.49 4.13
CA ALA A 252 4.50 4.70 3.26
C ALA A 252 5.93 4.60 3.83
N ALA A 253 6.43 5.71 4.39
CA ALA A 253 7.74 5.78 5.03
C ALA A 253 7.88 4.90 6.29
N LEU A 254 6.79 4.56 6.98
CA LEU A 254 6.84 3.66 8.13
C LEU A 254 7.29 2.23 7.77
N ALA A 255 7.34 1.87 6.49
CA ALA A 255 7.91 0.61 6.01
C ALA A 255 9.36 0.40 6.46
N VAL A 256 10.12 1.48 6.74
CA VAL A 256 11.47 1.43 7.33
C VAL A 256 11.52 0.63 8.63
N SER A 257 10.41 0.60 9.38
CA SER A 257 10.27 -0.18 10.62
C SER A 257 10.53 -1.67 10.40
N SER A 258 10.17 -2.20 9.23
CA SER A 258 10.30 -3.61 8.89
C SER A 258 11.69 -3.95 8.36
N THR A 259 12.23 -3.11 7.48
CA THR A 259 13.44 -3.40 6.73
C THR A 259 14.70 -3.02 7.51
N ALA A 260 14.97 -1.73 7.64
CA ALA A 260 16.18 -1.24 8.29
C ALA A 260 16.12 -1.39 9.81
N LEU A 261 15.01 -1.00 10.44
CA LEU A 261 14.91 -1.01 11.91
C LEU A 261 14.58 -2.38 12.49
N GLY A 262 13.82 -3.21 11.77
CA GLY A 262 13.31 -4.48 12.28
C GLY A 262 14.04 -5.73 11.78
N TYR A 263 14.87 -5.62 10.73
CA TYR A 263 15.57 -6.76 10.15
C TYR A 263 17.07 -6.56 10.03
N LYS A 264 17.53 -5.64 9.17
CA LYS A 264 18.97 -5.52 8.86
C LYS A 264 19.78 -4.80 9.94
N GLY A 265 19.18 -3.84 10.63
CA GLY A 265 19.91 -2.94 11.54
C GLY A 265 20.70 -1.84 10.82
N TYR A 266 20.52 -1.69 9.51
CA TYR A 266 21.09 -0.63 8.68
C TYR A 266 20.27 -0.50 7.40
N TYR A 267 20.43 0.60 6.67
CA TYR A 267 19.89 0.75 5.33
C TYR A 267 20.96 0.42 4.28
N GLU A 268 20.54 -0.22 3.20
CA GLU A 268 21.33 -0.46 2.00
C GLU A 268 20.53 0.00 0.78
N LEU A 269 21.24 0.40 -0.28
CA LEU A 269 20.58 0.84 -1.50
C LEU A 269 19.67 -0.26 -2.08
N GLY A 270 18.43 0.11 -2.40
CA GLY A 270 17.41 -0.82 -2.91
C GLY A 270 16.61 -1.56 -1.82
N LEU A 271 16.90 -1.32 -0.54
CA LEU A 271 16.16 -1.95 0.54
C LEU A 271 14.69 -1.48 0.56
N GLY A 272 13.76 -2.42 0.33
CA GLY A 272 12.33 -2.14 0.25
C GLY A 272 11.85 -1.60 -1.10
N ALA A 273 12.72 -1.59 -2.12
CA ALA A 273 12.33 -1.26 -3.49
C ALA A 273 11.24 -2.23 -4.00
N GLY A 274 10.32 -1.71 -4.80
CA GLY A 274 9.15 -2.43 -5.30
C GLY A 274 7.91 -2.28 -4.42
N ALA A 275 8.08 -2.11 -3.10
CA ALA A 275 6.96 -2.12 -2.17
C ALA A 275 5.95 -0.98 -2.41
N GLY A 276 6.41 0.19 -2.89
CA GLY A 276 5.51 1.30 -3.23
C GLY A 276 4.60 0.96 -4.41
N TRP A 277 5.12 0.24 -5.41
CA TRP A 277 4.36 -0.24 -6.55
C TRP A 277 3.38 -1.35 -6.16
N SER A 278 3.86 -2.34 -5.41
CA SER A 278 3.05 -3.45 -4.92
C SER A 278 1.94 -2.98 -3.96
N GLY A 279 2.16 -1.87 -3.24
CA GLY A 279 1.13 -1.20 -2.43
C GLY A 279 -0.11 -0.77 -3.22
N ILE A 280 0.04 -0.40 -4.51
CA ILE A 280 -1.11 -0.08 -5.39
C ILE A 280 -2.02 -1.30 -5.50
N ALA A 281 -1.43 -2.46 -5.78
CA ALA A 281 -2.17 -3.71 -5.89
C ALA A 281 -2.88 -4.05 -4.57
N VAL A 282 -2.18 -3.92 -3.44
CA VAL A 282 -2.75 -4.16 -2.11
C VAL A 282 -3.98 -3.30 -1.84
N ALA A 283 -3.93 -2.00 -2.14
CA ALA A 283 -5.06 -1.11 -1.95
C ALA A 283 -6.25 -1.47 -2.85
N MET A 284 -5.99 -1.76 -4.13
CA MET A 284 -7.04 -2.16 -5.09
C MET A 284 -7.71 -3.47 -4.70
N LEU A 285 -6.92 -4.47 -4.30
CA LEU A 285 -7.39 -5.76 -3.79
C LEU A 285 -8.11 -5.62 -2.45
N GLY A 286 -7.67 -4.69 -1.62
CA GLY A 286 -8.25 -4.39 -0.32
C GLY A 286 -9.63 -3.73 -0.39
N ARG A 287 -10.01 -3.19 -1.55
CA ARG A 287 -11.33 -2.61 -1.86
C ARG A 287 -11.77 -1.57 -0.82
N GLY A 288 -10.79 -0.84 -0.30
CA GLY A 288 -10.97 0.16 0.73
C GLY A 288 -11.58 -0.33 2.04
N LYS A 289 -11.29 -1.58 2.42
CA LYS A 289 -11.55 -2.11 3.76
C LYS A 289 -10.23 -2.48 4.43
N ALA A 290 -10.08 -2.15 5.72
CA ALA A 290 -8.89 -2.47 6.49
C ALA A 290 -8.51 -3.96 6.43
N ILE A 291 -9.48 -4.85 6.66
CA ILE A 291 -9.27 -6.30 6.56
C ILE A 291 -8.86 -6.73 5.15
N GLY A 292 -9.41 -6.07 4.12
CA GLY A 292 -9.04 -6.34 2.74
C GLY A 292 -7.57 -6.00 2.47
N ILE A 293 -7.08 -4.86 2.96
CA ILE A 293 -5.67 -4.45 2.84
C ILE A 293 -4.76 -5.47 3.53
N VAL A 294 -5.12 -5.92 4.74
CA VAL A 294 -4.37 -6.94 5.48
C VAL A 294 -4.28 -8.25 4.70
N LEU A 295 -5.41 -8.76 4.22
CA LEU A 295 -5.43 -10.01 3.45
C LEU A 295 -4.69 -9.90 2.12
N ALA A 296 -4.82 -8.76 1.43
CA ALA A 296 -4.13 -8.52 0.17
C ALA A 296 -2.61 -8.44 0.35
N ALA A 297 -2.12 -7.75 1.40
CA ALA A 297 -0.68 -7.69 1.68
C ALA A 297 -0.10 -9.04 2.07
N ILE A 298 -0.82 -9.84 2.86
CA ILE A 298 -0.39 -11.21 3.21
C ILE A 298 -0.38 -12.11 1.97
N PHE A 299 -1.39 -11.99 1.10
CA PHE A 299 -1.44 -12.72 -0.16
C PHE A 299 -0.24 -12.36 -1.06
N LEU A 300 0.02 -11.07 -1.25
CA LEU A 300 1.10 -10.61 -2.11
C LEU A 300 2.48 -10.95 -1.50
N GLY A 301 2.64 -10.79 -0.18
CA GLY A 301 3.84 -11.26 0.54
C GLY A 301 4.05 -12.77 0.45
N THR A 302 2.98 -13.56 0.31
CA THR A 302 3.07 -15.00 0.03
C THR A 302 3.62 -15.24 -1.36
N LEU A 303 3.16 -14.50 -2.37
CA LEU A 303 3.65 -14.61 -3.75
C LEU A 303 5.11 -14.18 -3.87
N GLU A 304 5.50 -13.06 -3.25
CA GLU A 304 6.89 -12.59 -3.24
C GLU A 304 7.84 -13.64 -2.61
N GLN A 305 7.42 -14.22 -1.49
CA GLN A 305 8.20 -15.25 -0.81
C GLN A 305 8.24 -16.56 -1.61
N ALA A 306 7.10 -17.00 -2.16
CA ALA A 306 7.04 -18.19 -3.01
C ALA A 306 7.93 -18.02 -4.24
N GLY A 307 7.89 -16.85 -4.90
CA GLY A 307 8.72 -16.56 -6.05
C GLY A 307 10.21 -16.59 -5.72
N LEU A 308 10.61 -16.07 -4.55
CA LEU A 308 11.98 -16.14 -4.07
C LEU A 308 12.44 -17.59 -3.82
N VAL A 309 11.61 -18.41 -3.19
CA VAL A 309 11.95 -19.81 -2.85
C VAL A 309 12.10 -20.66 -4.12
N VAL A 310 11.24 -20.43 -5.12
CA VAL A 310 11.26 -21.17 -6.39
C VAL A 310 12.28 -20.61 -7.40
N ASN A 311 12.90 -19.45 -7.12
CA ASN A 311 13.76 -18.71 -8.06
C ASN A 311 14.90 -19.54 -8.67
N ALA A 312 15.43 -20.53 -7.93
CA ALA A 312 16.48 -21.43 -8.43
C ALA A 312 16.02 -22.35 -9.59
N ARG A 313 14.71 -22.44 -9.83
CA ARG A 313 14.08 -23.35 -10.80
C ARG A 313 13.24 -22.62 -11.84
N VAL A 314 12.65 -21.50 -11.45
CA VAL A 314 11.83 -20.64 -12.30
C VAL A 314 12.32 -19.21 -12.06
N PRO A 315 12.73 -18.47 -13.10
CA PRO A 315 13.21 -17.10 -12.94
C PRO A 315 12.20 -16.23 -12.19
N LYS A 316 12.68 -15.39 -11.27
CA LYS A 316 11.84 -14.48 -10.50
C LYS A 316 10.96 -13.61 -11.39
N GLU A 317 11.44 -13.19 -12.56
CA GLU A 317 10.69 -12.38 -13.51
C GLU A 317 9.39 -13.07 -13.96
N ALA A 318 9.40 -14.40 -14.11
CA ALA A 318 8.20 -15.15 -14.43
C ALA A 318 7.19 -15.16 -13.26
N MET A 319 7.68 -15.11 -12.02
CA MET A 319 6.85 -14.97 -10.82
C MET A 319 6.29 -13.55 -10.68
N ASP A 320 7.06 -12.52 -11.06
CA ASP A 320 6.57 -11.14 -11.11
C ASP A 320 5.44 -11.01 -12.16
N VAL A 321 5.55 -11.70 -13.32
CA VAL A 321 4.47 -11.78 -14.32
C VAL A 321 3.24 -12.50 -13.77
N LEU A 322 3.43 -13.60 -13.02
CA LEU A 322 2.35 -14.31 -12.34
C LEU A 322 1.63 -13.39 -11.35
N GLU A 323 2.37 -12.66 -10.52
CA GLU A 323 1.84 -11.71 -9.56
C GLU A 323 1.02 -10.60 -10.25
N ALA A 324 1.58 -9.96 -11.27
CA ALA A 324 0.90 -8.94 -12.05
C ALA A 324 -0.39 -9.47 -12.70
N THR A 325 -0.34 -10.67 -13.28
CA THR A 325 -1.50 -11.31 -13.91
C THR A 325 -2.57 -11.63 -12.87
N LEU A 326 -2.18 -12.09 -11.68
CA LEU A 326 -3.09 -12.36 -10.57
C LEU A 326 -3.79 -11.10 -10.06
N ILE A 327 -3.06 -10.00 -9.95
CA ILE A 327 -3.63 -8.71 -9.58
C ILE A 327 -4.70 -8.29 -10.60
N VAL A 328 -4.40 -8.41 -11.90
CA VAL A 328 -5.35 -8.10 -12.97
C VAL A 328 -6.57 -9.03 -12.91
N LEU A 329 -6.37 -10.33 -12.74
CA LEU A 329 -7.45 -11.32 -12.63
C LEU A 329 -8.38 -11.01 -11.46
N VAL A 330 -7.85 -10.75 -10.27
CA VAL A 330 -8.68 -10.41 -9.10
C VAL A 330 -9.39 -9.08 -9.33
N ALA A 331 -8.71 -8.07 -9.87
CA ALA A 331 -9.32 -6.78 -10.19
C ALA A 331 -10.51 -6.95 -11.16
N VAL A 332 -10.33 -7.72 -12.24
CA VAL A 332 -11.36 -7.98 -13.26
C VAL A 332 -12.50 -8.84 -12.71
N ALA A 333 -12.21 -9.98 -12.07
CA ALA A 333 -13.21 -10.88 -11.50
C ALA A 333 -14.12 -10.14 -10.51
N SER A 334 -13.52 -9.23 -9.74
CA SER A 334 -14.25 -8.44 -8.76
C SER A 334 -15.15 -7.35 -9.39
N ARG A 335 -14.81 -6.83 -10.58
CA ARG A 335 -15.64 -5.90 -11.36
C ARG A 335 -16.80 -6.59 -12.07
N VAL A 336 -16.59 -7.83 -12.53
CA VAL A 336 -17.65 -8.67 -13.09
C VAL A 336 -18.66 -9.05 -12.01
N ALA A 337 -18.19 -9.34 -10.79
CA ALA A 337 -19.06 -9.63 -9.65
C ALA A 337 -19.93 -8.43 -9.22
N SER A 338 -19.41 -7.20 -9.28
CA SER A 338 -20.16 -6.00 -8.89
C SER A 338 -21.21 -5.57 -9.92
N ARG A 339 -21.00 -5.80 -11.22
CA ARG A 339 -22.00 -5.53 -12.28
C ARG A 339 -23.24 -6.43 -12.21
N ARG A 340 -23.18 -7.57 -11.51
CA ARG A 340 -24.31 -8.49 -11.33
C ARG A 340 -25.19 -8.13 -10.13
N VAL A 341 -24.98 -6.97 -9.51
CA VAL A 341 -25.88 -6.42 -8.49
C VAL A 341 -26.89 -5.52 -9.21
N PRO A 342 -28.18 -5.90 -9.33
CA PRO A 342 -29.20 -4.96 -9.75
C PRO A 342 -29.26 -3.88 -8.67
N VAL A 343 -28.99 -2.63 -9.04
CA VAL A 343 -29.35 -1.50 -8.21
C VAL A 343 -30.87 -1.50 -8.18
N ALA A 344 -31.47 -1.82 -7.03
CA ALA A 344 -32.89 -1.60 -6.83
C ALA A 344 -33.12 -0.08 -7.03
N LYS A 345 -33.91 0.27 -8.04
CA LYS A 345 -34.46 1.61 -8.15
C LYS A 345 -35.48 1.75 -7.02
N ASP A 346 -35.04 2.19 -5.86
CA ASP A 346 -35.93 2.74 -4.85
C ASP A 346 -36.18 4.21 -5.20
N GLU A 347 -37.02 4.44 -6.22
CA GLU A 347 -37.75 5.70 -6.34
C GLU A 347 -39.18 5.42 -5.85
N PRO A 348 -39.60 5.94 -4.68
CA PRO A 348 -41.02 6.11 -4.46
C PRO A 348 -41.49 7.19 -5.43
N GLU A 349 -42.37 6.83 -6.36
CA GLU A 349 -43.15 7.79 -7.15
C GLU A 349 -43.71 8.86 -6.20
N SER A 350 -43.25 10.09 -6.36
CA SER A 350 -43.83 11.24 -5.70
C SER A 350 -45.27 11.41 -6.20
N PRO A 351 -46.30 11.47 -5.33
CA PRO A 351 -47.70 11.59 -5.75
C PRO A 351 -48.08 12.88 -6.47
N ASN A 352 -47.11 13.76 -6.81
CA ASN A 352 -47.38 15.12 -7.24
C ASN A 352 -46.98 15.44 -8.68
N ASP A 353 -46.70 14.42 -9.50
CA ASP A 353 -46.48 14.63 -10.94
C ASP A 353 -47.82 14.64 -11.69
N LYS A 354 -48.65 15.65 -11.40
CA LYS A 354 -49.69 16.08 -12.34
C LYS A 354 -49.12 17.26 -13.13
N PRO A 355 -49.21 17.25 -14.48
CA PRO A 355 -48.75 18.37 -15.27
C PRO A 355 -49.53 19.63 -14.88
N VAL A 356 -48.79 20.67 -14.49
CA VAL A 356 -49.33 22.01 -14.28
C VAL A 356 -49.91 22.48 -15.62
N SER A 357 -51.24 22.54 -15.71
CA SER A 357 -51.93 23.17 -16.83
C SER A 357 -51.57 24.65 -16.86
N THR A 358 -50.86 25.07 -17.90
CA THR A 358 -50.58 26.49 -18.18
C THR A 358 -51.92 27.21 -18.41
N PRO A 359 -52.17 28.40 -17.82
CA PRO A 359 -53.33 29.19 -18.20
C PRO A 359 -53.10 29.75 -19.60
N ALA A 360 -54.06 29.54 -20.49
CA ALA A 360 -54.11 30.22 -21.79
C ALA A 360 -54.20 31.74 -21.56
N SER A 361 -53.16 32.46 -21.98
CA SER A 361 -53.23 33.88 -22.21
C SER A 361 -53.95 34.12 -23.54
N GLU A 362 -55.24 34.42 -23.49
CA GLU A 362 -55.97 34.93 -24.65
C GLU A 362 -56.87 36.08 -24.19
N GLU A 363 -56.30 37.28 -24.19
CA GLU A 363 -57.06 38.54 -24.20
C GLU A 363 -56.53 39.43 -25.34
N ALA A 364 -57.28 39.40 -26.44
CA ALA A 364 -57.91 40.56 -27.07
C ALA A 364 -57.09 41.57 -27.90
N ARG A 365 -57.59 41.75 -29.14
CA ARG A 365 -57.61 42.95 -30.02
C ARG A 365 -56.38 43.27 -30.88
N SER A 366 -56.48 42.95 -32.18
CA SER A 366 -56.87 43.91 -33.24
C SER A 366 -57.04 43.21 -34.57
#